data_AF-A0A959P2J3-F1
#
_entry.id   AF-A0A959P2J3-F1
#
_cell.length_a   1.000
_cell.length_b   1.000
_cell.length_c   1.000
_cell.angle_alpha   90.00
_cell.angle_beta   90.00
_cell.angle_gamma   90.00
#
_symmetry.space_group_name_H-M   'P 1'
#
loop_
_entity.id
_entity.type
_entity.pdbx_description
1 polymer ?
#
loop_
_entity_poly.entity_id
_entity_poly.type
_entity_poly.pdbx_seq_one_letter_code
_entity_poly.pdbx_strand_id
1 'polypeptide(L)'
;MKIGITCYPTYGGSGVVATELGKELAVLGHEVHFISYALPHRLTQFVENIFYHEVEVSNYPLFEHQLYSLALTSKMLEVIE
;
A
#
# COMPACT_ATOMS: atom_id res chain seq x y z
N MET A 1 1.57 3.95 -16.90
CA MET A 1 0.31 4.35 -16.22
C MET A 1 0.59 4.50 -14.73
N LYS A 2 -0.22 5.27 -13.99
CA LYS A 2 -0.16 5.32 -12.52
C LYS A 2 -1.13 4.30 -11.93
N ILE A 3 -0.67 3.43 -11.04
CA ILE A 3 -1.42 2.27 -10.51
C ILE A 3 -1.34 2.26 -8.99
N GLY A 4 -2.48 2.35 -8.31
CA GLY A 4 -2.57 2.14 -6.86
C GLY A 4 -2.76 0.66 -6.50
N ILE A 5 -1.96 0.14 -5.58
CA ILE A 5 -2.10 -1.22 -5.04
C ILE A 5 -2.32 -1.15 -3.53
N THR A 6 -3.43 -1.71 -3.07
CA THR A 6 -3.73 -1.88 -1.65
C THR A 6 -3.76 -3.35 -1.32
N CYS A 7 -3.02 -3.73 -0.29
CA CYS A 7 -2.91 -5.11 0.15
C CYS A 7 -2.59 -5.18 1.64
N TYR A 8 -2.73 -6.38 2.21
CA TYR A 8 -2.12 -6.66 3.50
C TYR A 8 -0.60 -6.81 3.31
N PRO A 9 0.24 -5.99 3.95
CA PRO A 9 1.68 -5.96 3.72
C PRO A 9 2.45 -7.12 4.38
N THR A 10 1.74 -8.06 5.01
CA THR A 10 2.29 -9.10 5.88
C THR A 10 2.52 -10.45 5.17
N TYR A 11 2.89 -11.48 5.95
CA TYR A 11 3.11 -12.85 5.52
C TYR A 11 1.80 -13.55 5.13
N GLY A 12 1.26 -13.21 3.96
CA GLY A 12 0.11 -13.87 3.35
C GLY A 12 0.26 -13.99 1.84
N GLY A 13 -0.39 -14.98 1.22
CA GLY A 13 -0.29 -15.21 -0.22
C GLY A 13 -0.70 -14.00 -1.06
N SER A 14 -1.75 -13.29 -0.64
CA SER A 14 -2.24 -12.08 -1.34
C SER A 14 -1.24 -10.93 -1.30
N GLY A 15 -0.61 -10.67 -0.15
CA GLY A 15 0.42 -9.63 -0.01
C GLY A 15 1.65 -9.92 -0.87
N VAL A 16 2.06 -11.19 -0.93
CA VAL A 16 3.16 -11.64 -1.80
C VAL A 16 2.81 -11.40 -3.27
N VAL A 17 1.64 -11.86 -3.73
CA VAL A 17 1.22 -11.68 -5.12
C VAL A 17 1.10 -10.21 -5.48
N ALA A 18 0.51 -9.38 -4.61
CA ALA A 18 0.39 -7.94 -4.83
C ALA A 18 1.75 -7.25 -4.96
N THR A 19 2.71 -7.63 -4.12
CA THR A 19 4.06 -7.04 -4.15
C THR A 19 4.81 -7.42 -5.43
N GLU A 20 4.77 -8.68 -5.84
CA GLU A 20 5.47 -9.13 -7.06
C GLU A 20 4.80 -8.58 -8.32
N LEU A 21 3.46 -8.53 -8.36
CA LEU A 21 2.73 -7.87 -9.44
C LEU A 21 3.15 -6.40 -9.58
N GLY A 22 3.23 -5.67 -8.47
CA GLY A 22 3.65 -4.26 -8.49
C GLY A 22 5.09 -4.09 -8.99
N LYS A 23 6.01 -5.00 -8.64
CA LYS A 23 7.38 -4.98 -9.17
C LYS A 23 7.43 -5.19 -10.68
N GLU A 24 6.71 -6.19 -11.19
CA GLU A 24 6.68 -6.45 -12.64
C GLU A 24 6.05 -5.28 -13.41
N LEU A 25 4.98 -4.67 -12.87
CA LEU A 25 4.39 -3.46 -13.44
C LEU A 25 5.38 -2.28 -13.44
N ALA A 26 6.17 -2.11 -12.39
CA ALA A 26 7.18 -1.08 -12.32
C ALA A 26 8.30 -1.27 -13.36
N VAL A 27 8.75 -2.51 -13.56
CA VAL A 27 9.72 -2.90 -14.62
C VAL A 27 9.18 -2.60 -16.02
N LEU A 28 7.87 -2.78 -16.22
CA LEU A 28 7.18 -2.43 -17.47
C LEU A 28 6.99 -0.90 -17.65
N GLY A 29 7.49 -0.07 -16.74
CA GLY A 29 7.46 1.39 -16.83
C GLY A 29 6.18 2.03 -16.27
N HIS A 30 5.41 1.30 -15.45
CA HIS A 30 4.28 1.87 -14.72
C HIS A 30 4.74 2.48 -13.39
N GLU A 31 4.15 3.61 -12.99
CA GLU A 31 4.31 4.15 -11.64
C GLU A 31 3.36 3.40 -10.71
N VAL A 32 3.90 2.66 -9.75
CA VAL A 32 3.15 1.83 -8.81
C VAL A 32 3.19 2.45 -7.44
N HIS A 33 2.02 2.69 -6.85
CA HIS A 33 1.85 3.29 -5.55
C HIS A 33 1.24 2.26 -4.59
N PHE A 34 2.05 1.71 -3.69
CA PHE A 34 1.55 0.85 -2.61
C PHE A 34 0.94 1.70 -1.50
N ILE A 35 -0.29 1.37 -1.11
CA ILE A 35 -1.04 2.06 -0.06
C ILE A 35 -1.42 1.02 0.99
N SER A 36 -0.72 1.00 2.11
CA SER A 36 -0.91 0.03 3.20
C SER A 36 -0.41 0.60 4.53
N TYR A 37 -0.78 -0.04 5.65
CA TYR A 37 -0.36 0.41 7.00
C TYR A 37 1.10 0.09 7.35
N ALA A 38 1.80 -0.65 6.50
CA ALA A 38 3.21 -0.96 6.63
C ALA A 38 3.78 -1.25 5.23
N LEU A 39 5.11 -1.16 5.09
CA LEU A 39 5.80 -1.50 3.85
C LEU A 39 5.54 -2.97 3.48
N PRO A 40 5.14 -3.29 2.24
CA PRO A 40 4.99 -4.68 1.82
C PRO A 40 6.26 -5.48 2.06
N HIS A 41 6.16 -6.60 2.77
CA HIS A 41 7.33 -7.31 3.30
C HIS A 41 8.38 -7.70 2.25
N ARG A 42 7.97 -7.98 1.01
CA ARG A 42 8.89 -8.35 -0.09
C ARG A 42 9.47 -7.15 -0.84
N LEU A 43 9.10 -5.92 -0.49
CA LEU A 43 9.68 -4.69 -1.04
C LEU A 43 10.91 -4.29 -0.20
N THR A 44 11.96 -5.12 -0.26
CA THR A 44 13.15 -5.02 0.62
C THR A 44 14.23 -4.09 0.10
N GLN A 45 14.12 -3.62 -1.14
CA GLN A 45 15.10 -2.79 -1.81
C GLN A 45 14.39 -1.70 -2.59
N PHE A 46 15.12 -0.63 -2.89
CA PHE A 46 14.63 0.41 -3.79
C PHE A 46 14.34 -0.20 -5.17
N VAL A 47 13.16 0.10 -5.70
CA VAL A 47 12.75 -0.26 -7.05
C VAL A 47 12.25 1.03 -7.71
N GLU A 48 12.82 1.34 -8.86
CA GLU A 48 12.40 2.51 -9.65
C GLU A 48 10.91 2.40 -10.00
N ASN A 49 10.23 3.55 -10.05
CA ASN A 49 8.78 3.65 -10.30
C ASN A 49 7.88 3.01 -9.22
N ILE A 50 8.41 2.61 -8.06
CA ILE A 50 7.60 2.18 -6.92
C ILE A 50 7.62 3.24 -5.82
N PHE A 51 6.43 3.61 -5.37
CA PHE A 51 6.19 4.54 -4.27
C PHE A 51 5.40 3.83 -3.17
N TYR A 52 5.64 4.22 -1.92
CA TYR A 52 4.93 3.69 -0.77
C TYR A 52 4.28 4.84 0.01
N HIS A 53 3.01 4.65 0.34
CA HIS A 53 2.18 5.58 1.09
C HIS A 53 1.65 4.87 2.33
N GLU A 54 2.15 5.29 3.48
CA GLU A 54 1.72 4.71 4.76
C GLU A 54 0.31 5.19 5.11
N VAL A 55 -0.52 4.24 5.54
CA VAL A 55 -1.84 4.51 6.09
C VAL A 55 -1.73 4.51 7.61
N GLU A 56 -1.78 5.71 8.20
CA GLU A 56 -1.76 5.86 9.66
C GLU A 56 -3.12 5.46 10.26
N VAL A 57 -3.07 4.63 11.31
CA VAL A 57 -4.25 4.22 12.06
C VAL A 57 -4.22 4.81 13.45
N SER A 58 -5.09 5.78 13.69
CA SER A 58 -5.23 6.41 15.01
C SER A 58 -5.90 5.45 15.99
N ASN A 59 -5.21 5.12 17.08
CA ASN A 59 -5.79 4.34 18.17
C ASN A 59 -6.40 5.30 19.19
N TYR A 60 -7.67 5.64 19.01
CA TYR A 60 -8.38 6.60 19.86
C TYR A 60 -9.31 5.88 20.85
N PRO A 61 -9.22 6.12 22.17
CA PRO A 61 -9.95 5.36 23.18
C PRO A 61 -11.48 5.35 23.06
N LEU A 62 -12.06 6.30 22.33
CA LEU A 62 -13.50 6.37 22.08
C LEU A 62 -13.99 5.29 21.10
N PHE A 63 -13.14 4.82 20.18
CA PHE A 63 -13.54 3.85 19.17
C PHE A 63 -13.35 2.42 19.68
N GLU A 64 -14.41 1.61 19.56
CA GLU A 64 -14.37 0.18 19.89
C GLU A 64 -13.47 -0.62 18.94
N HIS A 65 -13.30 -0.14 17.70
CA HIS A 65 -12.48 -0.75 16.66
C HIS A 65 -11.66 0.28 15.91
N GLN A 66 -10.50 -0.14 15.40
CA GLN A 66 -9.66 0.72 14.57
C GLN A 66 -10.37 1.08 13.25
N LEU A 67 -10.38 2.37 12.91
CA LEU A 67 -11.01 2.89 11.70
C LEU A 67 -10.08 2.78 10.47
N TYR A 68 -9.43 1.62 10.29
CA TYR A 68 -8.46 1.42 9.21
C TYR A 68 -9.06 1.67 7.83
N SER A 69 -10.27 1.17 7.56
CA SER A 69 -10.92 1.35 6.26
C SER A 69 -11.12 2.83 5.90
N LEU A 70 -11.51 3.66 6.89
CA LEU A 70 -11.70 5.09 6.67
C LEU A 70 -10.36 5.80 6.40
N ALA A 71 -9.34 5.50 7.20
CA ALA A 71 -7.99 6.02 7.01
C ALA A 71 -7.42 5.63 5.64
N LEU A 72 -7.61 4.36 5.25
CA LEU A 72 -7.20 3.83 3.95
C LEU A 72 -7.89 4.56 2.79
N THR A 73 -9.21 4.73 2.86
CA THR A 73 -9.95 5.48 1.82
C THR A 73 -9.47 6.92 1.73
N SER A 74 -9.24 7.58 2.87
CA SER A 74 -8.69 8.94 2.89
C SER A 74 -7.31 8.99 2.22
N LYS A 75 -6.44 8.03 2.52
CA LYS A 75 -5.10 7.98 1.93
C LYS A 75 -5.15 7.68 0.43
N MET A 76 -6.06 6.83 -0.02
CA MET A 76 -6.28 6.59 -1.46
C MET A 76 -6.69 7.87 -2.19
N LEU A 77 -7.59 8.68 -1.60
CA LEU A 77 -7.99 9.96 -2.19
C LEU A 77 -6.82 10.93 -2.29
N GLU A 78 -6.01 11.06 -1.22
CA GLU A 78 -4.81 11.90 -1.20
C GLU A 78 -3.78 11.50 -2.26
N VAL A 79 -3.63 10.20 -2.54
CA VAL A 79 -2.66 9.67 -3.53
C VAL A 79 -3.14 9.82 -4.97
N ILE A 80 -4.46 9.90 -5.19
CA ILE A 80 -5.03 10.06 -6.54
C ILE A 80 -4.91 11.50 -7.04
N GLU A 81 -4.89 12.49 -6.15
CA GLU A 81 -4.69 13.92 -6.46
C GLU A 81 -3.26 14.21 -6.96
#